data_AF-A0A931WVX2-F1
#
_entry.id   AF-A0A931WVX2-F1
#
_cell.length_a   1.000
_cell.length_b   1.000
_cell.length_c   1.000
_cell.angle_alpha   90.00
_cell.angle_beta   90.00
_cell.angle_gamma   90.00
#
_symmetry.space_group_name_H-M   'P 1'
#
loop_
_entity.id
_entity.type
_entity.pdbx_description
1 polymer ?
#
loop_
_entity_poly.entity_id
_entity_poly.type
_entity_poly.pdbx_seq_one_letter_code
_entity_poly.pdbx_strand_id
1 'polypeptide(L)'
;MADAMRKLSEGRFEDAVVATSVALSATARLEYPTDEDKAACRKFLEQSLPIISKIGWVSFGVSQPINFRYRRLDSRASGISVRTMPEMLYDVIRCTAVHEAGLPANLQFTAQPMIQTGLDGELVLPIDLIYGLLIAIVASPKNAHERVEGDPVFSFGGKNIRVNELWGERGKIAAFIGA
;
A
#
# COMPACT_ATOMS: atom_id res chain seq x y z
N MET A 1 -12.18 2.20 3.45
CA MET A 1 -10.99 2.93 3.95
C MET A 1 -10.97 3.07 5.47
N ALA A 2 -12.04 3.57 6.11
CA ALA A 2 -12.14 3.66 7.57
C ALA A 2 -11.83 2.34 8.29
N ASP A 3 -12.35 1.24 7.77
CA ASP A 3 -12.11 -0.10 8.33
C ASP A 3 -10.64 -0.54 8.23
N ALA A 4 -9.93 -0.21 7.14
CA ALA A 4 -8.50 -0.48 6.99
C ALA A 4 -7.66 0.30 8.02
N MET A 5 -7.96 1.60 8.21
CA MET A 5 -7.27 2.44 9.19
C MET A 5 -7.46 1.92 10.62
N ARG A 6 -8.68 1.52 10.97
CA ARG A 6 -8.97 0.94 12.29
C ARG A 6 -8.20 -0.35 12.51
N LYS A 7 -8.21 -1.28 11.56
CA LYS A 7 -7.46 -2.55 11.63
C LYS A 7 -5.96 -2.35 11.78
N LEU A 8 -5.39 -1.37 11.08
CA LEU A 8 -3.99 -0.98 11.25
C LEU A 8 -3.70 -0.48 12.67
N SER A 9 -4.58 0.35 13.25
CA SER A 9 -4.44 0.83 14.63
C SER A 9 -4.58 -0.27 15.69
N GLU A 10 -5.34 -1.32 15.38
CA GLU A 10 -5.55 -2.51 16.24
C GLU A 10 -4.43 -3.57 16.07
N GLY A 11 -3.43 -3.34 15.20
CA GLY A 11 -2.36 -4.31 14.92
C GLY A 11 -2.79 -5.51 14.06
N ARG A 12 -3.99 -5.45 13.47
CA ARG A 12 -4.57 -6.51 12.64
C ARG A 12 -4.11 -6.36 11.19
N PHE A 13 -2.83 -6.65 10.95
CA PHE A 13 -2.16 -6.34 9.68
C PHE A 13 -2.74 -7.08 8.48
N GLU A 14 -3.06 -8.37 8.60
CA GLU A 14 -3.64 -9.12 7.49
C GLU A 14 -4.98 -8.54 7.06
N ASP A 15 -5.87 -8.30 8.03
CA ASP A 15 -7.18 -7.70 7.79
C ASP A 15 -7.06 -6.29 7.19
N ALA A 16 -6.07 -5.51 7.64
CA ALA A 16 -5.78 -4.20 7.11
C ALA A 16 -5.32 -4.25 5.64
N VAL A 17 -4.47 -5.21 5.28
CA VAL A 17 -4.01 -5.41 3.91
C VAL A 17 -5.19 -5.76 3.02
N VAL A 18 -6.07 -6.68 3.45
CA VAL A 18 -7.29 -7.06 2.71
C VAL A 18 -8.19 -5.83 2.51
N ALA A 19 -8.48 -5.08 3.56
CA ALA A 19 -9.32 -3.89 3.47
C ALA A 19 -8.70 -2.79 2.59
N THR A 20 -7.37 -2.64 2.63
CA THR A 20 -6.63 -1.72 1.75
C THR A 20 -6.67 -2.18 0.29
N SER A 21 -6.63 -3.48 0.04
CA SER A 21 -6.70 -4.07 -1.29
C SER A 21 -8.04 -3.76 -1.97
N VAL A 22 -9.13 -3.91 -1.23
CA VAL A 22 -10.49 -3.53 -1.70
C VAL A 22 -10.56 -2.02 -1.98
N ALA A 23 -10.03 -1.20 -1.08
CA ALA A 23 -10.01 0.25 -1.26
C ALA A 23 -9.19 0.66 -2.50
N LEU A 24 -8.03 0.03 -2.74
CA LEU A 24 -7.23 0.27 -3.94
C LEU A 24 -8.03 -0.04 -5.20
N SER A 25 -8.59 -1.24 -5.32
CA SER A 25 -9.34 -1.64 -6.51
C SER A 25 -10.51 -0.71 -6.79
N ALA A 26 -11.24 -0.29 -5.75
CA ALA A 26 -12.34 0.67 -5.90
C ALA A 26 -11.84 2.03 -6.42
N THR A 27 -10.82 2.61 -5.78
CA THR A 27 -10.29 3.92 -6.17
C THR A 27 -9.61 3.89 -7.54
N ALA A 28 -8.86 2.84 -7.87
CA ALA A 28 -8.19 2.69 -9.15
C ALA A 28 -9.19 2.64 -10.32
N ARG A 29 -10.31 1.94 -10.15
CA ARG A 29 -11.40 1.91 -11.16
C ARG A 29 -12.07 3.27 -11.34
N LEU A 30 -12.16 4.07 -10.28
CA LEU A 30 -12.69 5.43 -10.38
C LEU A 30 -11.72 6.39 -11.08
N GLU A 31 -10.41 6.23 -10.87
CA GLU A 31 -9.38 7.03 -11.55
C GLU A 31 -9.19 6.64 -13.00
N TYR A 32 -9.28 5.35 -13.32
CA TYR A 32 -9.04 4.80 -14.66
C TYR A 32 -10.20 3.90 -15.12
N PRO A 33 -11.39 4.45 -15.39
CA PRO A 33 -12.60 3.67 -15.68
C PRO A 33 -12.54 2.89 -17.00
N THR A 34 -11.63 3.27 -17.90
CA THR A 34 -11.41 2.59 -19.20
C THR A 34 -10.44 1.43 -19.12
N ASP A 35 -9.67 1.35 -18.04
CA ASP A 35 -8.60 0.36 -17.88
C ASP A 35 -9.17 -0.89 -17.20
N GLU A 36 -8.72 -2.08 -17.60
CA GLU A 36 -9.04 -3.30 -16.85
C GLU A 36 -8.51 -3.20 -15.41
N ASP A 37 -9.17 -3.88 -14.46
CA ASP A 37 -8.86 -3.79 -13.02
C ASP A 37 -7.36 -3.90 -12.69
N LYS A 38 -6.68 -4.86 -13.32
CA LYS A 38 -5.23 -5.05 -13.20
C LYS A 38 -4.44 -3.84 -13.66
N ALA A 39 -4.77 -3.31 -14.83
CA ALA A 39 -4.07 -2.17 -15.43
C ALA A 39 -4.31 -0.89 -14.61
N ALA A 40 -5.56 -0.68 -14.17
CA ALA A 40 -5.94 0.43 -13.31
C ALA A 40 -5.17 0.41 -11.97
N CYS A 41 -5.14 -0.72 -11.27
CA CYS A 41 -4.42 -0.84 -10.00
C CYS A 41 -2.92 -0.62 -10.16
N ARG A 42 -2.30 -1.20 -11.19
CA ARG A 42 -0.88 -1.01 -11.47
C ARG A 42 -0.54 0.45 -11.72
N LYS A 43 -1.33 1.11 -12.57
CA LYS A 43 -1.16 2.54 -12.89
C LYS A 43 -1.32 3.44 -11.67
N PHE A 44 -2.29 3.13 -10.81
CA PHE A 44 -2.45 3.84 -9.53
C PHE A 44 -1.19 3.69 -8.65
N LEU A 45 -0.67 2.47 -8.50
CA LEU A 45 0.53 2.20 -7.69
C LEU A 45 1.76 2.90 -8.24
N GLU A 46 1.93 2.93 -9.56
CA GLU A 46 3.03 3.63 -10.23
C GLU A 46 2.93 5.15 -10.01
N GLN A 47 1.75 5.75 -10.15
CA GLN A 47 1.55 7.19 -9.89
C GLN A 47 1.69 7.56 -8.41
N SER A 48 1.31 6.66 -7.52
CA SER A 48 1.35 6.87 -6.07
C SER A 48 2.68 6.50 -5.44
N LEU A 49 3.62 5.96 -6.23
CA LEU A 49 4.90 5.45 -5.74
C LEU A 49 5.71 6.48 -4.94
N PRO A 50 5.77 7.78 -5.28
CA PRO A 50 6.47 8.76 -4.45
C PRO A 50 5.90 8.85 -3.04
N ILE A 51 4.58 8.80 -2.87
CA ILE A 51 3.93 8.84 -1.56
C ILE A 51 4.18 7.53 -0.81
N ILE A 52 3.94 6.39 -1.48
CA ILE A 52 4.06 5.06 -0.87
C ILE A 52 5.51 4.80 -0.44
N SER A 53 6.49 5.13 -1.29
CA SER A 53 7.90 4.97 -0.96
C SER A 53 8.35 5.98 0.09
N LYS A 54 7.93 7.25 0.02
CA LYS A 54 8.32 8.20 1.07
C LYS A 54 7.82 7.78 2.45
N ILE A 55 6.63 7.17 2.55
CA ILE A 55 6.04 6.70 3.81
C ILE A 55 6.57 5.32 4.22
N GLY A 56 6.52 4.34 3.32
CA GLY A 56 6.93 2.96 3.61
C GLY A 56 8.44 2.74 3.63
N TRP A 57 9.22 3.69 3.13
CA TRP A 57 10.68 3.58 2.96
C TRP A 57 11.46 4.68 3.71
N VAL A 58 10.83 5.41 4.66
CA VAL A 58 11.44 6.52 5.41
C VAL A 58 12.85 6.19 5.91
N SER A 59 13.03 4.98 6.45
CA SER A 59 14.30 4.55 7.04
C SER A 59 15.37 4.13 6.04
N PHE A 60 15.02 3.98 4.76
CA PHE A 60 15.87 3.33 3.77
C PHE A 60 16.55 4.28 2.79
N GLY A 61 16.11 5.55 2.68
CA GLY A 61 16.80 6.58 1.90
C GLY A 61 17.07 6.22 0.44
N VAL A 62 16.22 5.39 -0.16
CA VAL A 62 16.46 4.81 -1.48
C VAL A 62 16.17 5.83 -2.57
N SER A 63 17.18 6.13 -3.39
CA SER A 63 17.12 7.07 -4.51
C SER A 63 17.05 6.39 -5.89
N GLN A 64 17.05 5.05 -5.94
CA GLN A 64 17.08 4.26 -7.18
C GLN A 64 16.03 3.14 -7.17
N PRO A 65 15.55 2.69 -8.34
CA PRO A 65 14.63 1.55 -8.42
C PRO A 65 15.26 0.28 -7.83
N ILE A 66 14.58 -0.33 -6.85
CA ILE A 66 14.99 -1.61 -6.27
C ILE A 66 14.14 -2.73 -6.87
N ASN A 67 14.82 -3.80 -7.28
CA ASN A 67 14.20 -5.05 -7.68
C ASN A 67 14.18 -6.03 -6.49
N PHE A 68 13.01 -6.56 -6.17
CA PHE A 68 12.78 -7.54 -5.12
C PHE A 68 12.73 -8.92 -5.73
N ARG A 69 13.57 -9.82 -5.21
CA ARG A 69 13.57 -11.24 -5.57
C ARG A 69 12.86 -12.02 -4.47
N TYR A 70 11.70 -12.59 -4.78
CA TYR A 70 10.92 -13.40 -3.83
C TYR A 70 10.14 -14.51 -4.55
N ARG A 71 9.65 -15.49 -3.79
CA ARG A 71 8.81 -16.56 -4.34
C ARG A 71 7.45 -15.97 -4.68
N ARG A 72 6.95 -16.29 -5.87
CA ARG A 72 5.63 -15.85 -6.34
C ARG A 72 4.57 -16.10 -5.25
N LEU A 73 3.76 -15.07 -5.03
CA LEU A 73 2.69 -15.07 -4.04
C LEU A 73 1.41 -15.74 -4.57
N ASP A 74 1.27 -15.85 -5.89
CA ASP A 74 0.16 -16.54 -6.54
C ASP A 74 0.34 -18.06 -6.45
N SER A 75 -0.59 -18.72 -5.76
CA SER A 75 -0.62 -20.18 -5.58
C SER A 75 -0.68 -20.96 -6.90
N ARG A 76 -1.19 -20.35 -7.98
CA ARG A 76 -1.32 -20.98 -9.30
C ARG A 76 -0.03 -20.94 -10.12
N ALA A 77 0.97 -20.16 -9.70
CA ALA A 77 2.21 -19.99 -10.43
C ALA A 77 3.41 -20.08 -9.50
N SER A 78 4.02 -21.27 -9.40
CA SER A 78 5.22 -21.49 -8.61
C SER A 78 6.47 -20.87 -9.24
N GLY A 79 7.43 -20.43 -8.40
CA GLY A 79 8.77 -20.02 -8.84
C GLY A 79 9.25 -18.72 -8.19
N ILE A 80 10.47 -18.32 -8.50
CA ILE A 80 11.04 -17.05 -8.07
C ILE A 80 10.67 -15.96 -9.09
N SER A 81 10.29 -14.78 -8.60
CA SER A 81 10.09 -13.58 -9.42
C SER A 81 10.99 -12.46 -8.97
N VAL A 82 11.40 -11.64 -9.92
CA VAL A 82 12.11 -10.38 -9.70
C VAL A 82 11.16 -9.27 -10.13
N ARG A 83 10.78 -8.41 -9.18
CA ARG A 83 9.76 -7.37 -9.38
C ARG A 83 10.27 -6.02 -8.92
N THR A 84 9.89 -4.96 -9.62
CA THR A 84 10.00 -3.60 -9.09
C THR A 84 9.06 -3.41 -7.89
N MET A 85 9.23 -2.33 -7.12
CA MET A 85 8.33 -2.03 -5.99
C MET A 85 6.84 -1.96 -6.38
N PRO A 86 6.42 -1.24 -7.45
CA PRO A 86 5.01 -1.22 -7.85
C PRO A 86 4.47 -2.61 -8.21
N GLU A 87 5.27 -3.42 -8.90
CA GLU A 87 4.88 -4.78 -9.27
C GLU A 87 4.79 -5.71 -8.05
N MET A 88 5.69 -5.55 -7.09
CA MET A 88 5.67 -6.29 -5.84
C MET A 88 4.44 -5.92 -4.99
N LEU A 89 4.13 -4.64 -4.86
CA LEU A 89 2.91 -4.19 -4.17
C LEU A 89 1.65 -4.69 -4.89
N TYR A 90 1.65 -4.67 -6.23
CA TYR A 90 0.55 -5.24 -6.99
C TYR A 90 0.39 -6.74 -6.74
N ASP A 91 1.47 -7.51 -6.75
CA ASP A 91 1.44 -8.96 -6.47
C ASP A 91 0.90 -9.22 -5.04
N VAL A 92 1.34 -8.45 -4.04
CA VAL A 92 0.83 -8.51 -2.65
C VAL A 92 -0.68 -8.26 -2.59
N ILE A 93 -1.15 -7.15 -3.19
CA ILE A 93 -2.55 -6.70 -3.12
C ILE A 93 -3.48 -7.60 -3.95
N ARG A 94 -3.00 -8.12 -5.07
CA ARG A 94 -3.76 -9.07 -5.87
C ARG A 94 -3.93 -10.39 -5.14
N CYS A 95 -2.91 -10.87 -4.45
CA CYS A 95 -3.00 -12.14 -3.73
C CYS A 95 -4.02 -12.09 -2.60
N THR A 96 -4.08 -11.00 -1.84
CA THR A 96 -5.08 -10.78 -0.79
C THR A 96 -6.50 -10.66 -1.35
N ALA A 97 -6.67 -10.12 -2.56
CA ALA A 97 -7.98 -10.04 -3.22
C ALA A 97 -8.47 -11.38 -3.78
N VAL A 98 -7.54 -12.28 -4.17
CA VAL A 98 -7.86 -13.56 -4.83
C VAL A 98 -8.00 -14.72 -3.83
N HIS A 99 -7.26 -14.70 -2.71
CA HIS A 99 -7.40 -15.70 -1.67
C HIS A 99 -8.44 -15.22 -0.66
N GLU A 100 -9.59 -15.87 -0.60
CA GLU A 100 -10.66 -15.59 0.36
C GLU A 100 -10.13 -15.73 1.82
N ALA A 101 -9.66 -14.60 2.37
CA ALA A 101 -9.32 -14.37 3.78
C ALA A 101 -7.94 -14.83 4.29
N GLY A 102 -6.86 -14.74 3.51
CA GLY A 102 -5.51 -14.94 4.07
C GLY A 102 -4.35 -14.46 3.21
N LEU A 103 -3.26 -14.04 3.87
CA LEU A 103 -1.98 -13.80 3.21
C LEU A 103 -1.34 -15.13 2.76
N PRO A 104 -0.60 -15.14 1.65
CA PRO A 104 0.26 -16.27 1.31
C PRO A 104 1.23 -16.59 2.44
N ALA A 105 1.50 -17.88 2.70
CA ALA A 105 2.37 -18.31 3.80
C ALA A 105 3.82 -17.77 3.72
N ASN A 106 4.26 -17.36 2.53
CA ASN A 106 5.58 -16.76 2.29
C ASN A 106 5.57 -15.23 2.28
N LEU A 107 4.48 -14.58 2.71
CA LEU A 107 4.37 -13.14 2.88
C LEU A 107 4.07 -12.81 4.34
N GLN A 108 4.86 -11.92 4.93
CA GLN A 108 4.66 -11.44 6.29
C GLN A 108 4.78 -9.92 6.35
N PHE A 109 4.06 -9.32 7.30
CA PHE A 109 4.20 -7.90 7.62
C PHE A 109 4.82 -7.72 8.99
N THR A 110 5.70 -6.72 9.12
CA THR A 110 6.38 -6.38 10.36
C THR A 110 6.19 -4.89 10.68
N ALA A 111 6.18 -4.55 11.97
CA ALA A 111 6.22 -3.16 12.43
C ALA A 111 7.64 -2.57 12.37
N GLN A 112 8.66 -3.41 12.16
CA GLN A 112 10.03 -2.95 11.99
C GLN A 112 10.18 -2.28 10.61
N PRO A 113 10.95 -1.20 10.48
CA PRO A 113 11.23 -0.59 9.19
C PRO A 113 12.24 -1.45 8.44
N MET A 114 11.84 -2.64 8.00
CA MET A 114 12.69 -3.60 7.32
C MET A 114 12.00 -4.39 6.23
N ILE A 115 12.77 -4.68 5.18
CA ILE A 115 12.40 -5.59 4.11
C ILE A 115 13.36 -6.75 4.13
N GLN A 116 12.81 -7.95 4.16
CA GLN A 116 13.59 -9.18 4.13
C GLN A 116 13.11 -10.06 2.99
N THR A 117 14.05 -10.54 2.20
CA THR A 117 13.82 -11.65 1.27
C THR A 117 14.55 -12.87 1.82
N GLY A 118 13.81 -13.89 2.26
CA GLY A 118 14.38 -15.13 2.80
C GLY A 118 15.05 -15.97 1.70
N LEU A 119 15.94 -16.89 2.10
CA LEU A 119 16.64 -17.81 1.18
C LEU A 119 15.66 -18.66 0.36
N ASP A 120 14.53 -19.02 0.96
CA ASP A 120 13.47 -19.78 0.32
C ASP A 120 12.45 -18.89 -0.42
N GLY A 121 12.67 -17.58 -0.47
CA GLY A 121 11.80 -16.62 -1.15
C GLY A 121 10.62 -16.13 -0.32
N GLU A 122 10.74 -16.18 1.01
CA GLU A 122 9.88 -15.43 1.92
C GLU A 122 10.04 -13.93 1.66
N LEU A 123 8.95 -13.19 1.79
CA LEU A 123 8.91 -11.74 1.66
C LEU A 123 8.36 -11.15 2.97
N VAL A 124 9.19 -10.42 3.70
CA VAL A 124 8.78 -9.66 4.88
C VAL A 124 8.79 -8.18 4.51
N LEU A 125 7.68 -7.50 4.72
CA LEU A 125 7.48 -6.10 4.38
C LEU A 125 7.13 -5.27 5.62
N PRO A 126 7.57 -4.00 5.70
CA PRO A 126 7.11 -3.11 6.76
C PRO A 126 5.63 -2.75 6.53
N ILE A 127 4.85 -2.73 7.60
CA ILE A 127 3.43 -2.37 7.54
C ILE A 127 3.21 -0.92 7.08
N ASP A 128 4.23 -0.07 7.24
CA ASP A 128 4.23 1.31 6.75
C ASP A 128 4.02 1.43 5.23
N LEU A 129 4.28 0.36 4.47
CA LEU A 129 3.92 0.32 3.05
C LEU A 129 2.41 0.34 2.83
N ILE A 130 1.67 -0.38 3.67
CA ILE A 130 0.21 -0.42 3.62
C ILE A 130 -0.35 0.92 4.10
N TYR A 131 0.26 1.53 5.11
CA TYR A 131 -0.07 2.91 5.50
C TYR A 131 0.17 3.90 4.36
N GLY A 132 1.33 3.86 3.71
CA GLY A 132 1.66 4.74 2.58
C GLY A 132 0.68 4.58 1.42
N LEU A 133 0.31 3.34 1.10
CA LEU A 133 -0.73 3.05 0.12
C LEU A 133 -2.09 3.61 0.53
N LEU A 134 -2.51 3.41 1.77
CA LEU A 134 -3.78 3.88 2.26
C LEU A 134 -3.88 5.41 2.25
N ILE A 135 -2.80 6.10 2.60
CA ILE A 135 -2.69 7.56 2.50
C ILE A 135 -2.76 8.02 1.05
N ALA A 136 -2.09 7.32 0.12
CA ALA A 136 -2.21 7.63 -1.30
C ALA A 136 -3.64 7.46 -1.83
N ILE A 137 -4.36 6.43 -1.37
CA ILE A 137 -5.78 6.20 -1.68
C ILE A 137 -6.63 7.35 -1.13
N VAL A 138 -6.49 7.73 0.15
CA VAL A 138 -7.21 8.87 0.73
C VAL A 138 -7.00 10.15 -0.07
N ALA A 139 -5.76 10.39 -0.50
CA ALA A 139 -5.39 11.58 -1.24
C ALA A 139 -5.85 11.57 -2.71
N SER A 140 -6.44 10.47 -3.20
CA SER A 140 -7.02 10.41 -4.53
C SER A 140 -8.13 11.46 -4.70
N PRO A 141 -8.10 12.30 -5.76
CA PRO A 141 -9.17 13.24 -6.06
C PRO A 141 -10.55 12.59 -6.18
N LYS A 142 -10.61 11.30 -6.53
CA LYS A 142 -11.87 10.55 -6.64
C LYS A 142 -12.52 10.26 -5.29
N ASN A 143 -11.76 10.38 -4.20
CA ASN A 143 -12.23 10.15 -2.85
C ASN A 143 -12.46 11.47 -2.08
N ALA A 144 -12.45 12.64 -2.73
CA ALA A 144 -12.53 13.95 -2.09
C ALA A 144 -13.77 14.16 -1.19
N HIS A 145 -14.85 13.42 -1.45
CA HIS A 145 -16.10 13.47 -0.70
C HIS A 145 -16.21 12.42 0.41
N GLU A 146 -15.26 11.50 0.52
CA GLU A 146 -15.23 10.50 1.59
C GLU A 146 -14.67 11.09 2.88
N ARG A 147 -15.04 10.52 4.02
CA ARG A 147 -14.53 10.89 5.34
C ARG A 147 -14.39 9.65 6.20
N VAL A 148 -13.54 9.73 7.21
CA VAL A 148 -13.40 8.69 8.25
C VAL A 148 -13.86 9.24 9.59
N GLU A 149 -14.65 8.43 10.31
CA GLU A 149 -15.11 8.76 11.66
C GLU A 149 -13.95 8.89 12.65
N GLY A 150 -14.11 9.75 13.65
CA GLY A 150 -13.10 10.01 14.68
C GLY A 150 -11.96 10.94 14.23
N ASP A 151 -11.85 11.23 12.94
CA ASP A 151 -10.84 12.11 12.34
C ASP A 151 -9.41 11.83 12.84
N PRO A 152 -8.88 10.63 12.54
CA PRO A 152 -7.60 10.19 13.06
C PRO A 152 -6.46 11.10 12.59
N VAL A 153 -5.38 11.13 13.36
CA VAL A 153 -4.19 11.92 13.05
C VAL A 153 -3.20 11.05 12.29
N PHE A 154 -2.73 11.55 11.15
CA PHE A 154 -1.55 11.03 10.46
C PHE A 154 -0.30 11.78 10.92
N SER A 155 0.68 11.04 11.42
CA SER A 155 1.95 11.57 11.92
C SER A 155 3.09 11.14 11.00
N PHE A 156 3.89 12.10 10.54
CA PHE A 156 5.04 11.84 9.68
C PHE A 156 6.16 12.86 9.92
N GLY A 157 7.38 12.38 10.16
CA GLY A 157 8.55 13.26 10.33
C GLY A 157 8.38 14.31 11.44
N GLY A 158 7.70 13.96 12.54
CA GLY A 158 7.40 14.88 13.65
C GLY A 158 6.26 15.88 13.38
N LYS A 159 5.65 15.85 12.18
CA LYS A 159 4.47 16.64 11.83
C LYS A 159 3.21 15.81 11.99
N ASN A 160 2.09 16.50 12.24
CA ASN A 160 0.77 15.89 12.37
C ASN A 160 -0.23 16.57 11.45
N ILE A 161 -1.13 15.80 10.85
CA ILE A 161 -2.27 16.30 10.08
C ILE A 161 -3.48 15.40 10.28
N ARG A 162 -4.69 15.97 10.28
CA ARG A 162 -5.93 15.19 10.35
C ARG A 162 -6.17 14.48 9.04
N VAL A 163 -6.54 13.19 9.08
CA VAL A 163 -6.84 12.42 7.88
C VAL A 163 -7.99 13.04 7.10
N ASN A 164 -9.00 13.62 7.77
CA ASN A 164 -10.11 14.23 7.04
C ASN A 164 -9.74 15.49 6.26
N GLU A 165 -8.55 16.05 6.48
CA GLU A 165 -8.01 17.16 5.71
C GLU A 165 -7.25 16.75 4.45
N LEU A 166 -7.09 15.44 4.22
CA LEU A 166 -6.25 14.88 3.16
C LEU A 166 -7.05 14.32 1.99
N TRP A 167 -8.36 14.16 2.14
CA TRP A 167 -9.23 13.57 1.12
C TRP A 167 -9.20 14.36 -0.18
N GLY A 168 -8.79 13.72 -1.27
CA GLY A 168 -8.68 14.38 -2.57
C GLY A 168 -7.44 15.26 -2.76
N GLU A 169 -6.64 15.43 -1.73
CA GLU A 169 -5.58 16.44 -1.66
C GLU A 169 -4.18 15.83 -1.88
N ARG A 170 -3.97 15.16 -3.03
CA ARG A 170 -2.68 14.52 -3.38
C ARG A 170 -1.49 15.48 -3.25
N GLY A 171 -1.64 16.73 -3.68
CA GLY A 171 -0.59 17.75 -3.56
C GLY A 171 -0.28 18.13 -2.10
N LYS A 172 -1.30 18.18 -1.23
CA LYS A 172 -1.12 18.47 0.19
C LYS A 172 -0.34 17.38 0.90
N ILE A 173 -0.61 16.11 0.58
CA ILE A 173 0.18 14.98 1.09
C ILE A 173 1.64 15.07 0.65
N ALA A 174 1.90 15.26 -0.65
CA ALA A 174 3.26 15.36 -1.18
C ALA A 174 4.06 16.47 -0.47
N ALA A 175 3.46 17.65 -0.31
CA ALA A 175 4.06 18.77 0.42
C ALA A 175 4.29 18.45 1.91
N PHE A 176 3.35 17.75 2.56
CA PHE A 176 3.45 17.40 3.98
C PHE A 176 4.63 16.45 4.26
N ILE A 177 4.76 15.40 3.43
CA ILE A 177 5.81 14.37 3.57
C ILE A 177 7.13 14.76 2.90
N GLY A 178 7.15 15.82 2.08
CA GLY A 178 8.34 16.24 1.31
C GLY A 178 8.70 15.24 0.21
N ALA A 179 7.69 14.84 -0.58
CA ALA A 179 7.81 14.00 -1.77
C ALA A 179 7.55 14.80 -3.05
#